data_AF-A0A9D7EAD4-F1
#
_entry.id   AF-A0A9D7EAD4-F1
#
_cell.length_a   1.000
_cell.length_b   1.000
_cell.length_c   1.000
_cell.angle_alpha   90.00
_cell.angle_beta   90.00
_cell.angle_gamma   90.00
#
_symmetry.space_group_name_H-M   'P 1'
#
loop_
_entity.id
_entity.type
_entity.pdbx_description
1 polymer ?
#
loop_
_entity_poly.entity_id
_entity_poly.type
_entity_poly.pdbx_seq_one_letter_code
_entity_poly.pdbx_strand_id
1 'polypeptide(L)'
;MIDRVYVACDLVQQIGSRHGTRLRRPNSIAITPRFDTRWFEASVPIVVHEYGFSRPSVGLMLRFSDVLIGSDHILPFLTRPNVSGADLYFRVRITLARSPFCKGKRKSGARHESGSTEALPCIIPGE
;
A
#
# COMPACT_ATOMS: atom_id res chain seq x y z
N MET A 1 12.82 -14.13 -10.27
CA MET A 1 13.26 -13.19 -11.33
C MET A 1 12.42 -11.93 -11.14
N ILE A 2 13.03 -10.76 -11.01
CA ILE A 2 12.32 -9.49 -10.76
C ILE A 2 11.57 -9.13 -12.05
N ASP A 3 10.25 -9.02 -12.00
CA ASP A 3 9.45 -8.75 -13.20
C ASP A 3 9.46 -7.27 -13.56
N ARG A 4 9.24 -6.38 -12.58
CA ARG A 4 9.10 -4.93 -12.81
C ARG A 4 9.70 -4.11 -11.68
N VAL A 5 10.32 -2.99 -12.06
CA VAL A 5 10.87 -1.99 -11.13
C VAL A 5 10.17 -0.67 -11.38
N TYR A 6 9.68 -0.06 -10.32
CA TYR A 6 9.00 1.22 -10.33
C TYR A 6 9.70 2.17 -9.37
N VAL A 7 9.69 3.45 -9.70
CA VAL A 7 10.16 4.51 -8.81
C VAL A 7 9.08 5.57 -8.77
N ALA A 8 8.58 5.85 -7.57
CA ALA A 8 7.67 6.96 -7.32
C ALA A 8 8.43 8.14 -6.71
N CYS A 9 7.97 9.35 -6.98
CA CYS A 9 8.49 10.58 -6.40
C CYS A 9 7.33 11.49 -6.02
N ASP A 10 7.31 11.95 -4.77
CA ASP A 10 6.26 12.81 -4.22
C ASP A 10 6.88 14.05 -3.59
N LEU A 11 6.35 15.22 -3.92
CA LEU A 11 6.77 16.51 -3.35
C LEU A 11 5.58 17.16 -2.66
N VAL A 12 5.74 17.44 -1.37
CA VAL A 12 4.77 18.16 -0.55
C VAL A 12 5.37 19.52 -0.22
N GLN A 13 4.72 20.59 -0.69
CA GLN A 13 5.11 21.95 -0.39
C GLN A 13 3.94 22.72 0.24
N GLN A 14 4.23 23.38 1.35
CA GLN A 14 3.32 24.30 2.01
C GLN A 14 3.34 25.66 1.30
N ILE A 15 2.18 26.12 0.80
CA ILE A 15 2.01 27.40 0.10
C ILE A 15 1.54 28.57 1.02
N GLY A 16 1.63 28.40 2.33
CA GLY A 16 1.12 29.36 3.32
C GLY A 16 2.09 30.49 3.66
N SER A 17 1.53 31.67 4.00
CA SER A 17 2.30 32.86 4.44
C SER A 17 3.14 32.57 5.68
N ARG A 18 4.35 33.16 5.75
CA ARG A 18 5.29 33.02 6.87
C ARG A 18 4.82 33.70 8.17
N HIS A 19 3.80 34.56 8.10
CA HIS A 19 3.28 35.29 9.24
C HIS A 19 1.94 34.72 9.70
N GLY A 20 1.91 34.20 10.92
CA GLY A 20 0.71 33.69 11.60
C GLY A 20 0.95 32.36 12.32
N THR A 21 0.39 32.22 13.51
CA THR A 21 0.40 30.96 14.29
C THR A 21 -0.61 29.99 13.67
N ARG A 22 -0.18 29.28 12.62
CA ARG A 22 -0.95 28.19 12.00
C ARG A 22 -0.19 26.88 12.13
N LEU A 23 -0.93 25.79 12.20
CA LEU A 23 -0.38 24.44 12.09
C LEU A 23 0.35 24.33 10.73
N ARG A 24 1.69 24.23 10.77
CA ARG A 24 2.52 24.09 9.57
C ARG A 24 2.74 22.62 9.28
N ARG A 25 2.44 22.20 8.05
CA ARG A 25 2.85 20.90 7.56
C ARG A 25 4.30 21.00 7.11
N PRO A 26 5.19 20.08 7.52
CA PRO A 26 6.56 20.09 7.04
C PRO A 26 6.57 19.86 5.53
N ASN A 27 7.42 20.60 4.82
CA ASN A 27 7.70 20.30 3.42
C ASN A 27 8.41 18.94 3.37
N SER A 28 8.09 18.09 2.40
CA SER A 28 8.75 16.79 2.30
C SER A 28 8.91 16.37 0.86
N ILE A 29 10.03 15.72 0.57
CA ILE A 29 10.25 15.02 -0.69
C ILE A 29 10.39 13.53 -0.37
N ALA A 30 9.68 12.69 -1.10
CA ALA A 30 9.73 11.25 -0.96
C ALA A 30 10.12 10.61 -2.28
N ILE A 31 11.03 9.66 -2.24
CA ILE A 31 11.39 8.81 -3.37
C ILE A 31 11.17 7.37 -2.92
N THR A 32 10.35 6.63 -3.66
CA THR A 32 9.94 5.28 -3.30
C THR A 32 10.24 4.31 -4.43
N PRO A 33 11.44 3.70 -4.47
CA PRO A 33 11.68 2.50 -5.26
C PRO A 33 10.79 1.33 -4.81
N ARG A 34 10.22 0.63 -5.79
CA ARG A 34 9.35 -0.53 -5.60
C ARG A 34 9.68 -1.60 -6.64
N PHE A 35 9.88 -2.82 -6.17
CA PHE A 35 10.12 -4.02 -6.96
C PHE A 35 8.89 -4.90 -6.86
N ASP A 36 8.30 -5.24 -8.00
CA ASP A 36 7.08 -6.04 -8.06
C ASP A 36 7.34 -7.35 -8.81
N THR A 37 6.85 -8.44 -8.24
CA THR A 37 6.80 -9.77 -8.84
C THR A 37 5.42 -10.36 -8.59
N ARG A 38 5.02 -11.36 -9.38
CA ARG A 38 3.67 -11.95 -9.28
C ARG A 38 3.22 -12.34 -7.86
N TRP A 39 4.14 -12.76 -7.00
CA TRP A 39 3.84 -13.26 -5.65
C TRP A 39 4.40 -12.37 -4.54
N PHE A 40 5.42 -11.57 -4.84
CA PHE A 40 6.18 -10.81 -3.87
C PHE A 40 6.45 -9.38 -4.36
N GLU A 41 6.32 -8.44 -3.46
CA GLU A 41 6.63 -7.04 -3.74
C GLU A 41 7.39 -6.43 -2.56
N ALA A 42 8.40 -5.63 -2.87
CA ALA A 42 9.17 -4.88 -1.89
C ALA A 42 9.24 -3.42 -2.29
N SER A 43 9.02 -2.49 -1.36
CA SER A 43 9.21 -1.06 -1.58
C SER A 43 9.95 -0.40 -0.44
N VAL A 44 10.81 0.55 -0.78
CA VAL A 44 11.66 1.27 0.18
C VAL A 44 11.39 2.75 0.03
N PRO A 45 10.45 3.34 0.80
CA PRO A 45 10.23 4.78 0.80
C PRO A 45 11.38 5.51 1.52
N ILE A 46 11.96 6.50 0.85
CA ILE A 46 12.97 7.40 1.40
C ILE A 46 12.36 8.80 1.43
N VAL A 47 12.13 9.34 2.62
CA VAL A 47 11.47 10.63 2.84
C VAL A 47 12.44 11.58 3.52
N VAL A 48 12.59 12.77 2.95
CA VAL A 48 13.35 13.87 3.53
C VAL A 48 12.37 14.96 3.97
N HIS A 49 12.40 15.28 5.26
CA HIS A 49 11.57 16.32 5.86
C HIS A 49 12.30 17.68 5.84
N GLU A 50 11.54 18.74 5.60
CA GLU A 50 11.95 20.15 5.62
C GLU A 50 13.15 20.50 4.72
N TYR A 51 13.40 19.68 3.69
CA TYR A 51 14.61 19.74 2.85
C TYR A 51 15.93 19.56 3.62
N GLY A 52 15.88 19.06 4.86
CA GLY A 52 17.04 18.76 5.68
C GLY A 52 17.54 17.34 5.44
N PHE A 53 18.72 17.19 4.83
CA PHE A 53 19.33 15.88 4.57
C PHE A 53 19.87 15.16 5.83
N SER A 54 19.82 15.80 7.00
CA SER A 54 20.46 15.27 8.22
C SER A 54 19.72 14.10 8.86
N ARG A 55 18.41 13.92 8.59
CA ARG A 55 17.56 12.88 9.19
C ARG A 55 16.50 12.38 8.19
N PRO A 56 16.90 11.67 7.13
CA PRO A 56 15.94 11.03 6.24
C PRO A 56 15.24 9.88 6.95
N SER A 57 13.91 9.76 6.76
CA SER A 57 13.14 8.59 7.15
C SER A 57 13.22 7.56 6.02
N VAL A 58 13.68 6.35 6.34
CA VAL A 58 13.71 5.24 5.39
C VAL A 58 12.83 4.13 5.95
N GLY A 59 11.83 3.79 5.16
CA GLY A 59 10.96 2.66 5.43
C GLY A 59 11.28 1.45 4.55
N LEU A 60 10.73 0.31 4.93
CA LEU A 60 10.73 -0.92 4.17
C LEU A 60 9.34 -1.54 4.25
N MET A 61 8.75 -1.86 3.10
CA MET A 61 7.47 -2.55 3.00
C MET A 61 7.66 -3.80 2.14
N LEU A 62 7.16 -4.93 2.63
CA LEU A 62 7.14 -6.21 1.96
C LEU A 62 5.69 -6.69 1.83
N ARG A 63 5.31 -7.16 0.66
CA ARG A 63 4.00 -7.73 0.38
C ARG A 63 4.16 -9.13 -0.20
N PHE A 64 3.41 -10.07 0.34
CA PHE A 64 3.29 -11.46 -0.07
C PHE A 64 1.83 -11.74 -0.44
N SER A 65 1.49 -11.69 -1.73
CA SER A 65 0.12 -11.79 -2.26
C SER A 65 -0.88 -10.86 -1.54
N ASP A 66 -1.55 -11.37 -0.51
CA ASP A 66 -2.63 -10.74 0.24
C ASP A 66 -2.20 -10.16 1.59
N VAL A 67 -0.99 -10.49 2.04
CA VAL A 67 -0.41 -10.00 3.30
C VAL A 67 0.68 -8.99 3.00
N LEU A 68 0.71 -7.92 3.77
CA LEU A 68 1.70 -6.85 3.66
C LEU A 68 2.19 -6.52 5.06
N ILE A 69 3.49 -6.34 5.20
CA ILE A 69 4.16 -5.96 6.44
C ILE A 69 5.21 -4.89 6.12
N GLY A 70 5.41 -3.93 7.01
CA GLY A 70 6.43 -2.92 6.81
C GLY A 70 6.76 -2.14 8.07
N SER A 71 7.73 -1.26 7.91
CA SER A 71 8.21 -0.31 8.89
C SER A 71 8.57 0.99 8.19
N ASP A 72 8.28 2.14 8.82
CA ASP A 72 8.61 3.45 8.25
C ASP A 72 9.95 4.02 8.77
N HIS A 73 10.55 3.38 9.79
CA HIS A 73 11.79 3.84 10.44
C HIS A 73 12.79 2.70 10.64
N ILE A 74 13.31 2.13 9.55
CA ILE A 74 14.33 1.07 9.61
C ILE A 74 15.76 1.62 9.67
N LEU A 75 15.99 2.86 9.23
CA LEU A 75 17.33 3.45 9.17
C LEU A 75 18.06 3.56 10.51
N PRO A 76 17.41 3.96 11.63
CA PRO A 76 18.08 4.06 12.93
C PRO A 76 18.59 2.70 13.40
N PHE A 77 17.86 1.61 13.13
CA PHE A 77 18.28 0.24 13.48
C PHE A 77 19.57 -0.19 12.78
N LEU A 78 19.87 0.36 11.60
CA LEU A 78 21.04 -0.02 10.81
C LEU A 78 22.27 0.85 11.07
N THR A 79 22.09 2.08 11.56
CA THR A 79 23.16 3.10 11.57
C THR A 79 23.48 3.70 12.94
N ARG A 80 22.58 3.64 13.94
CA ARG A 80 22.82 4.22 15.26
C ARG A 80 22.35 3.29 16.40
N PRO A 81 23.12 3.15 17.49
CA PRO A 81 22.71 2.34 18.65
C PRO A 81 21.57 2.96 19.46
N ASN A 82 21.32 4.26 19.30
CA ASN A 82 20.23 4.97 19.98
C ASN A 82 18.97 4.98 19.11
N VAL A 83 18.25 3.85 19.13
CA VAL A 83 16.93 3.71 18.51
C VAL A 83 15.89 4.29 19.47
N SER A 84 15.28 5.43 19.12
CA SER A 84 14.29 6.10 19.98
C SER A 84 12.85 5.60 19.78
N GLY A 85 12.60 4.74 18.80
CA GLY A 85 11.27 4.21 18.52
C GLY A 85 11.29 3.21 17.35
N ALA A 86 10.34 2.27 17.37
CA ALA A 86 10.16 1.24 16.35
C ALA A 86 8.69 1.26 15.91
N ASP A 87 8.45 1.43 14.61
CA ASP A 87 7.11 1.38 14.04
C ASP A 87 7.00 0.17 13.12
N LEU A 88 5.99 -0.67 13.35
CA LEU A 88 5.68 -1.83 12.52
C LEU A 88 4.20 -1.79 12.16
N TYR A 89 3.91 -2.03 10.89
CA TYR A 89 2.54 -2.14 10.41
C TYR A 89 2.36 -3.42 9.60
N PHE A 90 1.15 -3.97 9.65
CA PHE A 90 0.76 -5.11 8.84
C PHE A 90 -0.65 -4.89 8.28
N ARG A 91 -0.92 -5.41 7.10
CA ARG A 91 -2.20 -5.36 6.41
C ARG A 91 -2.49 -6.73 5.83
N VAL A 92 -3.71 -7.22 6.04
CA VAL A 92 -4.20 -8.47 5.46
C VAL A 92 -5.42 -8.16 4.60
N ARG A 93 -5.41 -8.61 3.35
CA ARG A 93 -6.55 -8.52 2.43
C ARG A 93 -7.27 -9.86 2.40
N ILE A 94 -8.52 -9.89 2.88
CA ILE A 94 -9.37 -11.08 2.78
C ILE A 94 -10.27 -10.91 1.57
N THR A 95 -9.93 -11.59 0.47
CA THR A 95 -10.78 -11.61 -0.73
C THR A 95 -11.80 -12.73 -0.60
N LEU A 96 -13.07 -12.39 -0.38
CA LEU A 96 -14.19 -13.33 -0.40
C LEU A 96 -14.49 -13.75 -1.84
N ALA A 97 -13.78 -14.77 -2.35
CA ALA A 97 -13.96 -15.28 -3.72
C ALA A 97 -15.37 -15.84 -3.99
N ARG A 98 -16.12 -16.21 -2.94
CA ARG A 98 -17.55 -16.53 -2.98
C ARG A 98 -18.25 -15.79 -1.87
N SER A 99 -19.35 -15.11 -2.19
CA SER A 99 -20.29 -14.71 -1.14
C SER A 99 -20.88 -15.98 -0.51
N PRO A 100 -21.09 -16.02 0.82
CA PRO A 100 -21.74 -17.17 1.47
C PRO A 100 -23.19 -17.40 0.98
N PHE A 101 -23.76 -16.41 0.28
CA PHE A 101 -25.05 -16.47 -0.40
C PHE A 101 -25.00 -17.20 -1.75
N CYS A 102 -23.81 -17.41 -2.34
CA CYS A 102 -23.60 -18.21 -3.54
C CYS A 102 -23.53 -19.72 -3.22
N LYS A 103 -24.58 -20.27 -2.58
CA LYS A 103 -24.77 -21.72 -2.41
C LYS A 103 -25.60 -22.27 -3.57
N GLY A 104 -24.98 -22.41 -4.74
CA GLY A 104 -25.63 -23.02 -5.91
C GLY A 104 -24.62 -23.62 -6.88
N LYS A 105 -24.85 -24.87 -7.29
CA LYS A 105 -24.13 -25.44 -8.45
C LYS A 105 -24.62 -24.69 -9.69
N ARG A 106 -23.72 -24.10 -10.49
CA ARG A 106 -24.09 -23.55 -11.81
C ARG A 106 -24.75 -24.69 -12.60
N LYS A 107 -25.99 -24.53 -13.07
CA LYS A 107 -26.35 -25.12 -14.36
C LYS A 107 -25.57 -24.30 -15.39
N SER A 108 -24.57 -24.91 -16.01
CA SER A 108 -23.85 -24.33 -17.14
C SER A 108 -24.85 -23.80 -18.17
N GLY A 109 -24.77 -22.51 -18.55
CA GLY A 109 -25.53 -21.95 -19.68
C GLY A 109 -26.80 -21.14 -19.38
N ALA A 110 -27.23 -20.96 -18.13
CA ALA A 110 -28.43 -20.15 -17.84
C ALA A 110 -28.15 -18.63 -17.96
N ARG A 111 -28.82 -17.96 -18.90
CA ARG A 111 -28.84 -16.49 -19.05
C ARG A 111 -29.89 -15.93 -18.09
N HIS A 112 -29.49 -15.00 -17.22
CA HIS A 112 -30.43 -14.37 -16.27
C HIS A 112 -31.35 -13.38 -16.99
N GLU A 113 -32.65 -13.60 -16.93
CA GLU A 113 -33.67 -12.66 -17.41
C GLU A 113 -34.05 -11.66 -16.31
N SER A 114 -34.11 -10.38 -16.65
CA SER A 114 -34.48 -9.31 -15.71
C SER A 114 -35.94 -9.49 -15.25
N GLY A 115 -36.13 -9.68 -13.94
CA GLY A 115 -37.45 -9.94 -13.32
C GLY A 115 -37.62 -11.35 -12.76
N SER A 116 -36.64 -12.24 -12.98
CA SER A 116 -36.57 -13.55 -12.34
C SER A 116 -36.28 -13.42 -10.84
N THR A 117 -37.03 -14.16 -10.00
CA THR A 117 -36.74 -14.33 -8.56
C THR A 117 -35.63 -15.35 -8.30
N GLU A 118 -35.00 -15.91 -9.33
CA GLU A 118 -33.84 -16.77 -9.17
C GLU A 118 -32.62 -15.96 -8.70
N ALA A 119 -31.78 -16.56 -7.86
CA ALA A 119 -30.57 -15.90 -7.39
C ALA A 119 -29.67 -15.54 -8.59
N LEU A 120 -29.23 -14.27 -8.65
CA LEU A 120 -28.30 -13.78 -9.66
C LEU A 120 -27.15 -14.80 -9.85
N PRO A 121 -26.83 -15.21 -11.09
CA PRO A 121 -25.70 -16.09 -11.33
C PRO A 121 -24.45 -15.38 -10.79
N CYS A 122 -23.72 -16.05 -9.90
CA CYS A 122 -22.52 -15.50 -9.30
C CYS A 122 -21.50 -15.24 -10.42
N ILE A 123 -21.44 -13.99 -10.85
CA ILE A 123 -20.46 -13.49 -11.81
C ILE A 123 -19.11 -13.62 -11.13
N ILE A 124 -18.23 -14.42 -11.73
CA ILE A 124 -16.81 -14.39 -11.42
C ILE A 124 -16.32 -13.04 -11.96
N PRO A 125 -15.79 -12.13 -11.14
CA PRO A 125 -15.14 -10.95 -11.67
C PRO A 125 -13.88 -11.41 -12.43
N GLY A 126 -13.99 -11.40 -13.76
CA GLY A 126 -12.91 -11.39 -14.77
C GLY A 126 -11.70 -12.29 -14.53
N GLU A 127 -11.65 -13.39 -15.28
CA GLU A 127 -10.38 -13.86 -15.86
C GLU A 127 -9.85 -12.84 -16.88
#